data_AF-A0A935RRL9-F1
#
_entry.id   AF-A0A935RRL9-F1
#
_cell.length_a   1.000
_cell.length_b   1.000
_cell.length_c   1.000
_cell.angle_alpha   90.00
_cell.angle_beta   90.00
_cell.angle_gamma   90.00
#
_symmetry.space_group_name_H-M   'P 1'
#
loop_
_entity.id
_entity.type
_entity.pdbx_description
1 polymer ?
#
loop_
_entity_poly.entity_id
_entity_poly.type
_entity_poly.pdbx_seq_one_letter_code
_entity_poly.pdbx_strand_id
1 'polypeptide(L)' 'MIEKELMTAADIHAFGIEIVCKQLQEDAWVVESADVFADPMTEPQIVGHKDGEIGFLSFEPRCTRTAVA' A
#
# COMPACT_ATOMS: atom_id res chain seq x y z
N MET A 1 25.27 14.71 14.04
CA MET A 1 24.71 14.78 12.68
C MET A 1 23.49 13.89 12.70
N ILE A 2 22.29 14.47 12.65
CA ILE A 2 21.05 13.69 12.63
C ILE A 2 20.87 13.32 11.16
N GLU A 3 21.38 12.16 10.78
CA GLU A 3 20.96 11.50 9.55
C GLU A 3 19.46 11.25 9.71
N LYS A 4 18.65 12.18 9.16
CA LYS A 4 17.23 11.93 8.94
C LYS A 4 17.21 10.69 8.06
N GLU A 5 16.90 9.53 8.62
CA GLU A 5 16.54 8.33 7.87
C GLU A 5 15.35 8.71 6.99
N LEU A 6 15.66 9.24 5.80
CA LEU A 6 14.71 9.49 4.75
C LEU A 6 14.27 8.11 4.30
N MET A 7 13.13 7.65 4.84
CA MET A 7 12.43 6.50 4.31
C MET A 7 12.40 6.63 2.79
N THR A 8 12.97 5.63 2.10
CA THR A 8 13.02 5.63 0.66
C THR A 8 11.61 5.51 0.09
N ALA A 9 11.41 5.80 -1.19
CA ALA A 9 10.10 5.61 -1.82
C ALA A 9 9.58 4.16 -1.65
N ALA A 10 10.48 3.18 -1.62
CA ALA A 10 10.14 1.78 -1.35
C ALA A 10 9.68 1.56 0.10
N ASP A 11 10.33 2.20 1.07
CA ASP A 11 9.93 2.10 2.48
C ASP A 11 8.56 2.76 2.73
N ILE A 12 8.30 3.91 2.10
CA ILE A 12 7.00 4.59 2.16
C ILE A 12 5.91 3.73 1.52
N HIS A 13 6.25 3.06 0.41
CA HIS A 13 5.34 2.18 -0.30
C HIS A 13 4.97 0.94 0.51
N ALA A 14 5.97 0.22 1.04
CA ALA A 14 5.76 -0.93 1.92
C ALA A 14 4.93 -0.55 3.16
N PHE A 15 5.24 0.59 3.78
CA PHE A 15 4.48 1.10 4.92
C PHE A 15 3.03 1.45 4.55
N GLY A 16 2.81 2.03 3.36
CA GLY A 16 1.46 2.31 2.86
C GLY A 16 0.63 1.04 2.65
N ILE A 17 1.22 -0.02 2.10
CA ILE A 17 0.55 -1.32 1.94
C ILE A 17 0.18 -1.91 3.31
N GLU A 18 1.09 -1.87 4.28
CA GLU A 18 0.78 -2.35 5.64
C GLU A 18 -0.41 -1.61 6.28
N ILE A 19 -0.48 -0.28 6.11
CA ILE A 19 -1.61 0.53 6.60
C ILE A 19 -2.92 0.08 5.94
N VAL A 20 -2.92 -0.05 4.61
CA VAL A 20 -4.13 -0.46 3.87
C VAL A 20 -4.57 -1.87 4.28
N CYS A 21 -3.64 -2.81 4.43
CA CYS A 21 -3.93 -4.15 4.91
C CYS A 21 -4.60 -4.15 6.29
N LYS A 22 -4.12 -3.32 7.23
CA LYS A 22 -4.75 -3.18 8.55
C LYS A 22 -6.15 -2.60 8.46
N GLN A 23 -6.34 -1.56 7.64
CA GLN A 23 -7.66 -0.95 7.45
C GLN A 23 -8.66 -1.96 6.85
N LEU A 24 -8.22 -2.75 5.87
CA LEU A 24 -9.00 -3.83 5.27
C LEU A 24 -9.41 -4.86 6.32
N GLN A 25 -8.48 -5.29 7.17
CA GLN A 25 -8.77 -6.23 8.27
C GLN A 25 -9.78 -5.65 9.28
N GLU A 26 -9.67 -4.36 9.62
CA GLU A 26 -10.66 -3.66 10.46
C GLU A 26 -12.04 -3.61 9.81
N ASP A 27 -12.09 -3.45 8.48
CA ASP A 27 -13.32 -3.50 7.68
C ASP A 27 -13.80 -4.94 7.38
N ALA A 28 -13.28 -5.95 8.09
CA ALA A 28 -13.60 -7.37 7.95
C ALA A 28 -13.28 -7.98 6.57
N TRP A 29 -12.31 -7.41 5.84
CA TRP A 29 -11.69 -8.07 4.69
C TRP A 29 -10.62 -9.05 5.15
N VAL A 30 -10.58 -10.22 4.52
CA VAL A 30 -9.50 -11.19 4.68
C VAL A 30 -8.47 -10.92 3.60
N VAL A 31 -7.30 -10.41 4.00
CA VAL A 31 -6.17 -10.23 3.09
C VAL A 31 -5.52 -11.60 2.85
N GLU A 32 -5.51 -12.06 1.60
CA GLU A 32 -4.88 -13.33 1.21
C GLU A 32 -3.40 -13.14 0.87
N SER A 33 -3.08 -12.05 0.16
CA SER A 33 -1.71 -11.71 -0.20
C SER A 33 -1.50 -10.21 -0.22
N ALA A 34 -0.34 -9.78 0.29
CA ALA A 34 0.15 -8.42 0.17
C ALA A 34 1.58 -8.49 -0.37
N ASP A 35 1.78 -8.05 -1.60
CA ASP A 35 3.09 -7.96 -2.25
C ASP A 35 3.50 -6.48 -2.37
N VAL A 36 4.51 -6.11 -1.60
CA VAL A 36 5.07 -4.76 -1.56
C VAL A 36 6.02 -4.45 -2.71
N PHE A 37 6.44 -5.46 -3.47
CA PHE A 37 7.33 -5.31 -4.62
C PHE A 37 6.59 -5.48 -5.96
N ALA A 38 5.31 -5.87 -5.94
CA ALA A 38 4.48 -5.97 -7.13
C ALA A 38 4.33 -4.59 -7.81
N ASP A 39 4.43 -4.59 -9.15
CA ASP A 39 4.31 -3.37 -9.94
C ASP A 39 2.84 -2.92 -9.95
N PRO A 40 2.52 -1.74 -9.36
CA PRO A 40 1.13 -1.29 -9.19
C PRO A 40 0.39 -1.07 -10.52
N MET A 41 1.13 -0.93 -11.63
CA MET A 41 0.57 -0.71 -12.96
C MET A 41 0.18 -2.02 -13.66
N THR A 42 0.75 -3.15 -13.25
CA THR A 42 0.57 -4.44 -13.95
C THR A 42 0.01 -5.53 -13.05
N GLU A 43 0.27 -5.47 -11.75
CA GLU A 43 -0.12 -6.49 -10.78
C GLU A 43 -0.76 -5.84 -9.53
N PRO A 44 -1.83 -6.45 -8.99
CA PRO A 44 -2.44 -5.98 -7.75
C PRO A 44 -1.54 -6.29 -6.57
N GLN A 45 -1.28 -5.27 -5.75
CA GLN A 45 -0.38 -5.37 -4.61
C GLN A 45 -1.05 -6.01 -3.40
N ILE A 46 -2.36 -5.85 -3.27
CA ILE A 46 -3.13 -6.47 -2.20
C ILE A 46 -4.28 -7.24 -2.85
N VAL A 47 -4.40 -8.49 -2.47
CA VAL A 47 -5.53 -9.35 -2.82
C VAL A 47 -6.20 -9.75 -1.52
N GLY A 48 -7.50 -9.51 -1.46
CA GLY A 48 -8.30 -9.93 -0.32
C GLY A 48 -9.70 -10.28 -0.74
N HIS A 49 -10.44 -10.90 0.15
CA HIS A 49 -11.84 -11.19 -0.06
C HIS A 49 -12.70 -10.70 1.11
N LYS A 50 -13.93 -10.33 0.80
CA LYS A 50 -14.95 -9.97 1.78
C LYS A 50 -16.30 -10.41 1.26
N ASP A 51 -17.10 -11.05 2.13
CA ASP A 51 -18.46 -11.49 1.81
C ASP A 51 -18.57 -12.36 0.52
N GLY A 52 -17.50 -13.07 0.17
CA GLY A 52 -17.42 -13.92 -1.04
C GLY A 52 -16.98 -13.19 -2.31
N GLU A 53 -16.70 -11.89 -2.24
CA GLU A 53 -16.14 -11.09 -3.34
C GLU A 53 -14.64 -10.91 -3.17
N ILE A 54 -13.89 -11.01 -4.27
CA ILE A 54 -12.43 -10.78 -4.29
C ILE A 54 -12.18 -9.33 -4.73
N GLY A 55 -11.41 -8.60 -3.92
CA GLY A 55 -10.94 -7.25 -4.19
C GLY A 55 -9.45 -7.25 -4.54
N PHE A 56 -9.11 -6.51 -5.59
CA PHE A 56 -7.75 -6.25 -6.02
C PHE A 56 -7.43 -4.78 -5.77
N LEU A 57 -6.43 -4.49 -4.95
CA LEU A 57 -6.01 -3.12 -4.65
C LEU A 57 -4.55 -2.90 -5.08
N SER A 58 -4.32 -1.79 -5.77
CA SER A 58 -2.99 -1.30 -6.12
C SER A 58 -2.73 0.01 -5.37
N PHE A 59 -1.65 0.06 -4.60
CA PHE A 59 -1.25 1.25 -3.85
C PHE A 59 -0.16 2.01 -4.63
N GLU A 60 -0.53 3.15 -5.20
CA GLU A 60 0.43 4.07 -5.79
C GLU A 60 0.75 5.20 -4.79
N PRO A 61 1.99 5.28 -4.26
CA PRO A 61 2.40 6.39 -3.43
C PRO A 61 2.60 7.60 -4.34
N ARG A 62 1.52 8.33 -4.64
CA ARG A 62 1.66 9.65 -5.26
C ARG A 62 2.31 10.56 -4.24
N CYS A 63 3.64 10.68 -4.30
CA CYS A 63 4.31 11.89 -3.85
C CYS A 63 3.86 13.04 -4.76
N THR A 64 2.65 13.58 -4.56
CA THR A 64 2.33 14.90 -5.08
C THR A 64 3.30 15.85 -4.44
N ARG A 65 4.28 16.30 -5.21
CA ARG A 65 5.03 17.51 -4.94
C ARG A 65 4.00 18.63 -4.94
N THR A 66 3.36 18.87 -3.80
CA THR A 66 2.55 20.06 -3.58
C THR A 66 3.56 21.20 -3.68
N ALA A 67 3.70 21.74 -4.89
CA ALA A 67 4.25 23.06 -5.09
C ALA A 67 3.26 23.98 -4.37
N VAL A 68 3.59 24.32 -3.13
CA VAL A 68 2.97 25.46 -2.46
C VAL A 68 3.41 26.66 -3.29
N ALA A 69 2.49 27.15 -4.13
CA ALA A 69 2.65 28.37 -4.90
C ALA A 69 2.60 29.59 -3.98
#